data_AF-A0A8X9A171-F1
#
_entry.id   AF-A0A8X9A171-F1
#
_cell.length_a   1.000
_cell.length_b   1.000
_cell.length_c   1.000
_cell.angle_alpha   90.00
_cell.angle_beta   90.00
_cell.angle_gamma   90.00
#
_symmetry.space_group_name_H-M   'P 1'
#
loop_
_entity.id
_entity.type
_entity.pdbx_description
1 polymer ?
#
loop_
_entity_poly.entity_id
_entity_poly.type
_entity_poly.pdbx_seq_one_letter_code
_entity_poly.pdbx_strand_id
1 'polypeptide(L)'
;MASLALAAGQPTAVKGLSGSSLAGTKLQVKPSRLTFKPTNYRSGSVVAKYGDKSVYFDLEDIGNTTGQWDLYGSDAPSPYNSLQSKFFETFAAPFTKRGLLLKFLILGGGSTLAYVSSQATGDVLPIVKGPQLPPKLGPRGKI
;
A
#
# COMPACT_ATOMS: atom_id res chain seq x y z
N MET A 1 36.24 -11.14 40.89
CA MET A 1 35.83 -12.03 39.78
C MET A 1 35.17 -11.17 38.70
N ALA A 2 35.94 -10.69 37.72
CA ALA A 2 35.40 -9.87 36.62
C ALA A 2 34.96 -10.79 35.47
N SER A 3 33.66 -10.80 35.16
CA SER A 3 33.09 -11.59 34.07
C SER A 3 33.25 -10.81 32.75
N LEU A 4 34.05 -11.34 31.84
CA LEU A 4 34.30 -10.77 30.51
C LEU A 4 33.25 -11.33 29.55
N ALA A 5 32.10 -10.64 29.43
CA ALA A 5 31.04 -11.03 28.51
C ALA A 5 31.41 -10.61 27.08
N LEU A 6 31.84 -11.58 26.27
CA LEU A 6 32.06 -11.41 24.84
C LEU A 6 30.70 -11.47 24.12
N ALA A 7 30.07 -10.33 23.87
CA ALA A 7 28.85 -10.28 23.05
C ALA A 7 29.21 -10.51 21.58
N ALA A 8 29.00 -11.73 21.09
CA ALA A 8 29.01 -12.01 19.66
C ALA A 8 27.72 -11.42 19.06
N GLY A 9 27.82 -10.28 18.37
CA GLY A 9 26.72 -9.76 17.58
C GLY A 9 26.32 -10.81 16.54
N GLN A 10 25.14 -11.41 16.71
CA GLN A 10 24.58 -12.25 15.65
C GLN A 10 24.31 -11.34 14.45
N PRO A 11 24.70 -11.74 13.23
CA PRO A 11 24.28 -11.00 12.05
C PRO A 11 22.75 -10.96 12.08
N THR A 12 22.18 -9.76 11.98
CA THR A 12 20.75 -9.57 11.77
C THR A 12 20.39 -10.28 10.48
N ALA A 13 19.97 -11.53 10.59
CA ALA A 13 19.42 -12.27 9.48
C ALA A 13 18.15 -11.54 9.08
N VAL A 14 18.24 -10.72 8.02
CA VAL A 14 17.06 -10.24 7.30
C VAL A 14 16.27 -11.49 6.95
N LYS A 15 15.09 -11.62 7.54
CA LYS A 15 14.20 -12.78 7.39
C LYS A 15 13.78 -12.84 5.91
N GLY A 16 14.56 -13.56 5.10
CA GLY A 16 14.30 -13.73 3.66
C GLY A 16 15.51 -13.78 2.72
N LEU A 17 16.72 -13.37 3.12
CA LEU A 17 17.89 -13.38 2.20
C LEU A 17 18.97 -14.43 2.50
N SER A 18 18.91 -15.10 3.64
CA SER A 18 19.86 -16.16 3.97
C SER A 18 19.41 -17.49 3.36
N GLY A 19 19.64 -17.71 2.06
CA GLY A 19 19.54 -19.05 1.51
C GLY A 19 19.40 -19.24 0.01
N SER A 20 19.23 -18.18 -0.79
CA SER A 20 19.01 -18.35 -2.23
C SER A 20 20.32 -18.29 -3.01
N SER A 21 20.86 -19.46 -3.38
CA SER A 21 21.69 -19.60 -4.57
C SER A 21 20.88 -20.38 -5.62
N LEU A 22 20.91 -19.93 -6.87
CA LEU A 22 20.16 -20.54 -7.99
C LEU A 22 20.57 -21.99 -8.29
N ALA A 23 21.62 -22.51 -7.64
CA ALA A 23 22.16 -23.86 -7.82
C ALA A 23 22.33 -24.66 -6.50
N GLY A 24 21.70 -24.24 -5.39
CA GLY A 24 21.59 -25.06 -4.18
C GLY A 24 22.83 -25.19 -3.29
N THR A 25 23.94 -24.52 -3.60
CA THR A 25 25.13 -24.49 -2.70
C THR A 25 24.96 -23.42 -1.62
N LYS A 26 25.04 -23.81 -0.34
CA LYS A 26 24.96 -22.92 0.83
C LYS A 26 26.29 -22.17 0.99
N LEU A 27 26.27 -20.83 0.95
CA LEU A 27 27.43 -20.00 1.24
C LEU A 27 27.61 -19.85 2.77
N GLN A 28 28.78 -20.24 3.29
CA GLN A 28 29.13 -20.03 4.69
C GLN A 28 29.49 -18.56 4.92
N VAL A 29 28.63 -17.82 5.61
CA VAL A 29 28.93 -16.45 6.05
C VAL A 29 29.72 -16.52 7.35
N LYS A 30 31.01 -16.22 7.28
CA LYS A 30 31.87 -16.11 8.48
C LYS A 30 31.51 -14.81 9.22
N PRO A 31 31.08 -14.88 10.49
CA PRO A 31 30.80 -13.67 11.26
C PRO A 31 32.11 -12.92 11.52
N SER A 32 32.22 -11.67 11.07
CA SER A 32 33.34 -10.80 11.42
C SER A 32 33.19 -10.40 12.88
N ARG A 33 34.17 -10.75 13.74
CA ARG A 33 34.23 -10.19 15.09
C ARG A 33 34.73 -8.75 14.98
N LEU A 34 33.81 -7.80 15.11
CA LEU A 34 34.16 -6.40 15.31
C LEU A 34 34.33 -6.15 16.82
N THR A 35 35.57 -5.93 17.24
CA THR A 35 35.89 -5.49 18.60
C THR A 35 35.65 -3.99 18.69
N PHE A 36 34.53 -3.58 19.28
CA PHE A 36 34.32 -2.18 19.65
C PHE A 36 35.22 -1.85 20.85
N LYS A 37 36.17 -0.95 20.67
CA LYS A 37 36.92 -0.38 21.79
C LYS A 37 35.94 0.47 22.61
N PRO A 38 35.78 0.24 23.93
CA PRO A 38 34.98 1.11 24.77
C PRO A 38 35.72 2.44 24.92
N THR A 39 35.39 3.40 24.08
CA THR A 39 35.72 4.81 24.33
C THR A 39 34.83 5.29 25.46
N ASN A 40 35.44 5.72 26.57
CA ASN A 40 34.75 6.36 27.69
C ASN A 40 34.17 7.71 27.25
N TYR A 41 33.06 7.68 26.51
CA TYR A 41 32.19 8.84 26.41
C TYR A 41 31.51 8.98 27.76
N ARG A 42 31.58 10.18 28.35
CA ARG A 42 30.70 10.54 29.45
C ARG A 42 29.28 10.31 28.93
N SER A 43 28.59 9.30 29.45
CA SER A 43 27.23 8.95 29.09
C SER A 43 26.27 9.99 29.68
N GLY A 44 26.31 11.21 29.16
CA GLY A 44 25.15 12.09 29.23
C GLY A 44 24.21 11.66 28.12
N SER A 45 23.00 11.23 28.44
CA SER A 45 21.95 11.13 27.43
C SER A 45 21.72 12.55 26.91
N VAL A 46 22.20 12.83 25.70
CA VAL A 46 21.85 14.07 25.01
C VAL A 46 20.39 13.88 24.57
N VAL A 47 19.47 14.24 25.46
CA VAL A 47 18.04 14.28 25.18
C VAL A 47 17.78 15.64 24.55
N ALA A 48 17.68 15.68 23.24
CA ALA A 48 17.36 16.87 22.49
C ALA A 48 15.95 16.68 21.93
N LYS A 49 15.01 17.52 22.38
CA LYS A 49 13.63 17.42 21.95
C LYS A 49 13.45 18.19 20.64
N TYR A 50 12.65 17.62 19.72
CA TYR A 50 12.27 18.33 18.51
C TYR A 50 11.57 19.65 18.88
N GLY A 51 12.11 20.79 18.41
CA GLY A 51 11.55 22.13 18.67
C GLY A 51 12.31 22.99 19.69
N ASP A 52 13.37 22.47 20.32
CA ASP A 52 14.33 23.29 21.07
C ASP A 52 15.16 24.19 20.13
N LYS A 53 15.86 25.21 20.68
CA LYS A 53 16.60 26.22 19.90
C LYS A 53 17.57 25.58 18.90
N SER A 54 17.17 25.54 17.62
CA SER A 54 17.91 24.93 16.50
C SER A 54 18.12 23.40 16.62
N VAL A 55 17.27 22.70 17.36
CA VAL A 55 17.23 21.23 17.43
C VAL A 55 16.04 20.73 16.63
N TYR A 56 16.33 20.20 15.44
CA TYR A 56 15.35 19.66 14.50
C TYR A 56 15.43 18.14 14.36
N PHE A 57 16.19 17.49 15.24
CA PHE A 57 16.46 16.06 15.19
C PHE A 57 16.25 15.46 16.57
N ASP A 58 15.31 14.52 16.65
CA ASP A 58 14.91 13.81 17.85
C ASP A 58 14.80 12.31 17.55
N LEU A 59 15.45 11.49 18.36
CA LEU A 59 15.42 10.03 18.24
C LEU A 59 14.17 9.42 18.87
N GLU A 60 13.55 10.13 19.82
CA GLU A 60 12.31 9.70 20.48
C GLU A 60 11.09 10.08 19.63
N ASP A 61 11.17 11.18 18.88
CA ASP A 61 10.11 11.66 17.97
C ASP A 61 10.57 11.71 16.51
N ILE A 62 10.63 10.53 15.91
CA ILE A 62 10.96 10.35 14.49
C ILE A 62 9.90 10.99 13.59
N GLY A 63 8.63 11.04 14.02
CA GLY A 63 7.54 11.60 13.22
C GLY A 63 7.79 13.07 12.91
N ASN A 64 8.12 13.87 13.92
CA ASN A 64 8.46 15.27 13.72
C ASN A 64 9.80 15.48 13.01
N THR A 65 10.80 14.62 13.29
CA THR A 65 12.12 14.68 12.64
C THR A 65 12.07 14.39 11.13
N THR A 66 11.18 13.47 10.72
CA THR A 66 11.02 13.06 9.31
C THR A 66 9.95 13.85 8.56
N GLY A 67 9.28 14.80 9.22
CA GLY A 67 8.24 15.63 8.62
C GLY A 67 6.94 14.88 8.35
N GLN A 68 6.58 13.92 9.20
CA GLN A 68 5.31 13.19 9.15
C GLN A 68 4.16 14.07 9.67
N TRP A 69 3.93 15.20 9.01
CA TRP A 69 2.87 16.14 9.36
C TRP A 69 1.70 15.99 8.41
N ASP A 70 0.50 15.92 9.00
CA ASP A 70 -0.72 16.14 8.23
C ASP A 70 -0.95 17.66 8.12
N LEU A 71 -0.49 18.25 7.02
CA LEU A 71 -0.54 19.70 6.79
C LEU A 71 -1.98 20.24 6.68
N TYR A 72 -2.95 19.36 6.41
CA TYR A 72 -4.34 19.75 6.15
C TYR A 72 -5.35 19.00 7.02
N GLY A 73 -4.87 18.15 7.94
CA GLY A 73 -5.70 17.46 8.92
C GLY A 73 -6.36 18.44 9.86
N SER A 74 -7.64 18.22 10.13
CA SER A 74 -8.40 18.99 11.11
C SER A 74 -9.14 18.03 12.02
N ASP A 75 -8.92 18.15 13.32
CA ASP A 75 -9.63 17.36 14.35
C ASP A 75 -11.04 17.90 14.64
N ALA A 76 -11.63 18.61 13.66
CA ALA A 76 -12.97 19.15 13.80
C ALA A 76 -13.99 18.00 13.81
N PRO A 77 -15.04 18.08 14.64
CA PRO A 77 -16.09 17.07 14.63
C PRO A 77 -16.83 17.07 13.28
N SER A 78 -17.57 15.99 13.03
CA SER A 78 -18.34 15.81 11.79
C SER A 78 -19.17 17.06 11.45
N PRO A 79 -18.99 17.67 10.28
CA PRO A 79 -19.74 18.88 9.89
C PRO A 79 -21.20 18.58 9.53
N TYR A 80 -21.58 17.30 9.44
CA TYR A 80 -22.90 16.86 9.02
C TYR A 80 -23.87 16.69 10.18
N ASN A 81 -25.16 16.85 9.88
CA ASN A 81 -26.23 16.59 10.83
C ASN A 81 -26.20 15.11 11.31
N SER A 82 -26.47 14.87 12.58
CA SER A 82 -26.44 13.53 13.19
C SER A 82 -27.39 12.53 12.53
N LEU A 83 -28.57 12.99 12.10
CA LEU A 83 -29.54 12.14 11.39
C LEU A 83 -29.01 11.71 10.02
N GLN A 84 -28.36 12.63 9.28
CA GLN A 84 -27.74 12.34 8.00
C GLN A 84 -26.58 11.33 8.16
N SER A 85 -25.74 11.53 9.16
CA SER A 85 -24.63 10.62 9.47
C SER A 85 -25.14 9.20 9.76
N LYS A 86 -26.17 9.07 10.60
CA LYS A 86 -26.78 7.77 10.95
C LYS A 86 -27.42 7.08 9.75
N PHE A 87 -28.02 7.85 8.84
CA PHE A 87 -28.58 7.33 7.60
C PHE A 87 -27.48 6.66 6.76
N PHE A 88 -26.41 7.39 6.43
CA PHE A 88 -25.33 6.83 5.60
C PHE A 88 -24.58 5.70 6.28
N GLU A 89 -24.37 5.79 7.60
CA GLU A 89 -23.79 4.69 8.38
C GLU A 89 -24.58 3.39 8.18
N THR A 90 -25.91 3.45 8.28
CA THR A 90 -26.78 2.28 8.19
C THR A 90 -26.89 1.74 6.75
N PHE A 91 -27.09 2.62 5.77
CA PHE A 91 -27.32 2.21 4.37
C PHE A 91 -26.03 1.81 3.65
N ALA A 92 -24.90 2.45 3.97
CA ALA A 92 -23.62 2.09 3.36
C ALA A 92 -22.96 0.88 4.05
N ALA A 93 -23.39 0.49 5.27
CA ALA A 93 -22.79 -0.59 6.05
C ALA A 93 -22.57 -1.89 5.24
N PRO A 94 -23.52 -2.40 4.43
CA PRO A 94 -23.31 -3.63 3.65
C PRO A 94 -22.18 -3.53 2.63
N PHE A 95 -21.89 -2.32 2.15
CA PHE A 95 -20.88 -2.05 1.12
C PHE A 95 -19.50 -1.70 1.70
N THR A 96 -19.33 -1.63 3.02
CA THR A 96 -18.05 -1.24 3.66
C THR A 96 -16.97 -2.33 3.58
N LYS A 97 -17.37 -3.60 3.51
CA LYS A 97 -16.41 -4.72 3.49
C LYS A 97 -15.81 -4.83 2.09
N ARG A 98 -14.58 -4.33 1.93
CA ARG A 98 -13.83 -4.30 0.65
C ARG A 98 -13.92 -5.59 -0.18
N GLY A 99 -13.79 -6.76 0.46
CA GLY A 99 -13.87 -8.04 -0.23
C GLY A 99 -15.27 -8.40 -0.75
N LEU A 100 -16.31 -8.08 0.02
CA LEU A 100 -17.70 -8.28 -0.43
C LEU A 100 -18.08 -7.25 -1.50
N LEU A 101 -17.66 -6.00 -1.32
CA LEU A 101 -17.86 -4.92 -2.28
C LEU A 101 -17.25 -5.29 -3.64
N LEU A 102 -16.00 -5.73 -3.67
CA LEU A 102 -15.33 -6.12 -4.93
C LEU A 102 -16.09 -7.25 -5.65
N LYS A 103 -16.51 -8.29 -4.92
CA LYS A 103 -17.27 -9.40 -5.48
C LYS A 103 -18.62 -8.93 -6.03
N PHE A 104 -19.31 -8.07 -5.28
CA PHE A 104 -20.57 -7.48 -5.72
C PHE A 104 -20.40 -6.63 -6.99
N LEU A 105 -19.34 -5.81 -7.08
CA LEU A 105 -19.08 -4.99 -8.27
C LEU A 105 -18.75 -5.83 -9.50
N ILE A 106 -17.88 -6.82 -9.37
CA ILE A 106 -17.49 -7.65 -10.51
C ILE A 106 -18.66 -8.52 -10.97
N LEU A 107 -19.35 -9.19 -10.04
CA LEU A 107 -20.42 -10.12 -10.38
C LEU A 107 -21.70 -9.37 -10.80
N GLY A 108 -22.11 -8.37 -10.01
CA GLY A 108 -23.29 -7.55 -10.28
C GLY A 108 -23.07 -6.59 -11.45
N GLY A 109 -21.96 -5.84 -11.45
CA GLY A 109 -21.64 -4.92 -12.54
C GLY A 109 -21.34 -5.65 -13.85
N GLY A 110 -20.59 -6.75 -13.81
CA GLY A 110 -20.29 -7.55 -14.99
C GLY A 110 -21.54 -8.21 -15.59
N SER A 111 -22.42 -8.78 -14.76
CA SER A 111 -23.69 -9.36 -15.22
C SER A 111 -24.63 -8.30 -15.77
N THR A 112 -24.71 -7.13 -15.14
CA THR A 112 -25.54 -6.01 -15.62
C THR A 112 -25.03 -5.51 -16.98
N LEU A 113 -23.71 -5.36 -17.14
CA LEU A 113 -23.12 -4.96 -18.41
C LEU A 113 -23.44 -5.98 -19.51
N ALA A 114 -23.26 -7.27 -19.22
CA ALA A 114 -23.58 -8.33 -20.16
C ALA A 114 -25.07 -8.31 -20.54
N TYR A 115 -25.96 -8.20 -19.55
CA TYR A 115 -27.41 -8.16 -19.78
C TYR A 115 -27.84 -6.96 -20.63
N VAL A 116 -27.37 -5.76 -20.29
CA VAL A 116 -27.68 -4.54 -21.05
C VAL A 116 -27.11 -4.63 -22.46
N SER A 117 -25.90 -5.19 -22.62
CA SER A 117 -25.30 -5.37 -23.94
C SER A 117 -26.07 -6.35 -24.82
N SER A 118 -26.62 -7.44 -24.25
CA SER A 118 -27.40 -8.42 -25.00
C SER A 118 -28.80 -7.93 -25.36
N GLN A 119 -29.39 -7.07 -24.51
CA GLN A 119 -30.74 -6.53 -24.69
C GLN A 119 -30.74 -5.18 -25.43
N ALA A 120 -29.57 -4.70 -25.86
CA ALA A 120 -29.47 -3.44 -26.58
C ALA A 120 -30.23 -3.53 -27.92
N THR A 121 -31.14 -2.59 -28.15
CA THR A 121 -31.91 -2.53 -29.40
C THR A 121 -31.04 -2.00 -30.54
N GLY A 122 -31.30 -2.46 -31.77
CA GLY A 122 -30.59 -2.03 -32.97
C GLY A 122 -30.74 -0.53 -33.31
N ASP A 123 -31.71 0.14 -32.68
CA ASP A 123 -31.90 1.60 -32.78
C ASP A 123 -30.95 2.37 -31.85
N VAL A 124 -30.53 1.77 -30.73
CA VAL A 124 -29.58 2.36 -29.78
C VAL A 124 -28.15 1.97 -30.15
N LEU A 125 -27.92 0.68 -30.45
CA LEU A 125 -26.62 0.16 -30.89
C LEU A 125 -26.73 -0.38 -32.31
N PRO A 126 -26.34 0.40 -33.34
CA PRO A 126 -26.43 0.00 -34.74
C PRO A 126 -25.64 -1.29 -35.06
N ILE A 127 -24.58 -1.57 -34.30
CA ILE A 127 -23.79 -2.80 -34.45
C ILE A 127 -24.62 -4.07 -34.21
N VAL A 128 -25.69 -3.99 -33.41
CA VAL A 128 -26.61 -5.11 -33.18
C VAL A 128 -27.46 -5.40 -34.42
N LYS A 129 -27.80 -4.37 -35.21
CA LYS A 129 -28.58 -4.49 -36.45
C LYS A 129 -27.74 -5.04 -37.61
N GLY A 130 -26.43 -4.78 -37.60
CA GLY A 130 -25.50 -5.16 -38.65
C GLY A 130 -25.61 -4.29 -39.91
N PRO A 131 -24.69 -4.50 -40.89
CA PRO A 131 -24.71 -3.77 -42.15
C PRO A 131 -25.90 -4.21 -43.01
N GLN A 132 -26.68 -3.24 -43.50
CA GLN A 132 -27.84 -3.51 -44.37
C GLN A 132 -27.51 -3.44 -45.87
N LEU A 133 -26.41 -2.79 -46.22
CA LEU A 133 -25.99 -2.59 -47.60
C LEU A 133 -24.88 -3.57 -47.98
N PRO A 134 -24.73 -3.92 -49.27
CA PRO A 134 -23.63 -4.76 -49.72
C PRO A 134 -22.29 -4.08 -49.37
N PRO A 135 -21.27 -4.87 -48.98
CA PRO A 135 -19.97 -4.33 -48.61
C PRO A 135 -19.34 -3.60 -49.79
N LYS A 136 -18.67 -2.50 -49.52
CA LYS A 136 -17.88 -1.79 -50.53
C LYS A 136 -16.66 -2.64 -50.88
N LEU A 137 -16.46 -2.92 -52.17
CA LEU A 137 -15.28 -3.64 -52.65
C LEU A 137 -14.01 -2.84 -52.33
N GLY A 138 -13.01 -3.54 -51.79
CA GLY A 138 -11.66 -3.04 -51.61
C GLY A 138 -10.87 -2.96 -52.93
N PRO A 139 -9.60 -2.53 -52.86
CA PRO A 139 -8.73 -2.43 -54.03
C PRO A 139 -8.59 -3.78 -54.74
N ARG A 140 -8.59 -3.77 -56.08
CA ARG A 140 -8.56 -4.96 -56.95
C ARG A 140 -9.86 -5.78 -56.97
N GLY A 141 -11.00 -5.16 -56.62
CA GLY A 141 -12.32 -5.79 -56.77
C GLY A 141 -12.56 -6.96 -55.80
N LYS A 142 -11.79 -7.02 -54.71
CA LYS A 142 -11.98 -8.02 -53.65
C LYS A 142 -12.86 -7.42 -52.55
N ILE A 143 -13.68 -8.26 -51.94
CA ILE A 143 -14.20 -8.01 -50.58
C ILE A 143 -13.03 -8.09 -49.60
#